data_AF-A0A357KPG2-F1
#
_entry.id   AF-A0A357KPG2-F1
#
_cell.length_a   1.000
_cell.length_b   1.000
_cell.length_c   1.000
_cell.angle_alpha   90.00
_cell.angle_beta   90.00
_cell.angle_gamma   90.00
#
_symmetry.space_group_name_H-M   'P 1'
#
loop_
_entity.id
_entity.type
_entity.pdbx_description
1 polymer ?
#
loop_
_entity_poly.entity_id
_entity_poly.type
_entity_poly.pdbx_seq_one_letter_code
_entity_poly.pdbx_strand_id
1 'polypeptide(L)'
;MTRCLKLLPLLCLTLLSACDEIKFKQPSTDTTALPKSITIIEQSNIVATACSTHAGFRVIHGLDHNDDGKLSPYERQHTDIVCNPDPSRADEANAVAILPNARPDLQ
;
A
#
# COMPACT_ATOMS: atom_id res chain seq x y z
N MET A 1 -29.80 45.50 6.77
CA MET A 1 -30.90 46.19 6.08
C MET A 1 -30.45 46.53 4.66
N THR A 2 -30.68 45.65 3.70
CA THR A 2 -30.29 45.86 2.29
C THR A 2 -31.55 45.66 1.44
N ARG A 3 -31.88 46.68 0.66
CA ARG A 3 -33.19 46.89 0.03
C ARG A 3 -33.36 45.98 -1.19
N CYS A 4 -34.45 45.20 -1.21
CA CYS A 4 -34.86 44.41 -2.37
C CYS A 4 -35.67 45.30 -3.33
N LEU A 5 -35.04 45.76 -4.40
CA LEU A 5 -35.67 46.58 -5.43
C LEU A 5 -36.53 45.68 -6.33
N LYS A 6 -37.85 45.75 -6.17
CA LYS A 6 -38.85 45.07 -7.00
C LYS A 6 -38.86 45.67 -8.40
N LEU A 7 -38.52 44.88 -9.41
CA LEU A 7 -38.84 45.17 -10.82
C LEU A 7 -39.40 43.91 -11.48
N LEU A 8 -40.65 44.09 -11.91
CA LEU A 8 -41.61 43.29 -12.67
C LEU A 8 -41.22 41.88 -13.19
N PRO A 9 -42.11 40.89 -12.98
CA PRO A 9 -41.98 39.53 -13.48
C PRO A 9 -42.56 39.42 -14.89
N LEU A 10 -41.85 38.84 -15.84
CA LEU A 10 -42.50 38.15 -16.95
C LEU A 10 -41.46 37.28 -17.67
N LEU A 11 -41.85 36.03 -17.93
CA LEU A 11 -41.20 35.09 -18.84
C LEU A 11 -39.93 34.38 -18.32
N CYS A 12 -40.10 33.42 -17.42
CA CYS A 12 -39.24 32.23 -17.42
C CYS A 12 -40.06 31.02 -16.95
N LEU A 13 -40.88 30.51 -17.88
CA LEU A 13 -41.72 29.33 -17.69
C LEU A 13 -41.03 28.11 -18.33
N THR A 14 -39.87 27.71 -17.81
CA THR A 14 -39.24 26.43 -18.22
C THR A 14 -38.50 25.79 -17.06
N LEU A 15 -39.18 24.82 -16.43
CA LEU A 15 -38.64 23.57 -15.91
C LEU A 15 -37.35 23.68 -15.06
N LEU A 16 -37.47 24.22 -13.84
CA LEU A 16 -36.55 23.84 -12.77
C LEU A 16 -37.02 22.49 -12.24
N SER A 17 -36.35 21.41 -12.67
CA SER A 17 -36.44 20.11 -12.03
C SER A 17 -36.19 20.30 -10.53
N ALA A 18 -37.12 19.83 -9.70
CA ALA A 18 -36.89 19.69 -8.28
C ALA A 18 -35.71 18.75 -8.06
N CYS A 19 -34.54 19.30 -7.73
CA CYS A 19 -33.51 18.54 -7.04
C CYS A 19 -33.97 18.47 -5.58
N ASP A 20 -34.80 17.48 -5.26
CA ASP A 20 -35.01 17.08 -3.87
C ASP A 20 -33.64 16.68 -3.32
N GLU A 21 -33.20 17.32 -2.25
CA GLU A 21 -32.00 16.88 -1.54
C GLU A 21 -32.31 15.50 -0.96
N ILE A 22 -31.92 14.45 -1.68
CA ILE A 22 -31.79 13.13 -1.08
C ILE A 22 -30.69 13.27 -0.04
N LYS A 23 -31.09 13.56 1.20
CA LYS A 23 -30.26 13.29 2.38
C LYS A 23 -30.05 11.80 2.39
N PHE A 24 -29.00 11.36 1.71
CA PHE A 24 -28.49 10.01 1.81
C PHE A 24 -27.96 9.87 3.24
N LYS A 25 -28.87 9.52 4.13
CA LYS A 25 -28.54 9.05 5.47
C LYS A 25 -27.89 7.70 5.22
N GLN A 26 -26.58 7.67 5.03
CA GLN A 26 -25.83 6.42 5.07
C GLN A 26 -26.19 5.72 6.38
N PRO A 27 -26.89 4.57 6.33
CA PRO A 27 -26.89 3.68 7.46
C PRO A 27 -25.61 2.86 7.29
N SER A 28 -24.44 3.45 7.52
CA SER A 28 -23.23 2.67 7.74
C SER A 28 -23.25 2.21 9.19
N THR A 29 -24.16 1.27 9.47
CA THR A 29 -23.81 0.15 10.34
C THR A 29 -23.11 -0.88 9.46
N ASP A 30 -21.89 -0.57 9.05
CA ASP A 30 -20.99 -1.59 8.51
C ASP A 30 -19.73 -1.57 9.36
N THR A 31 -19.86 -2.14 10.55
CA THR A 31 -18.73 -2.70 11.30
C THR A 31 -18.32 -4.00 10.61
N THR A 32 -17.94 -3.90 9.35
CA THR A 32 -17.15 -4.92 8.67
C THR A 32 -16.10 -4.15 7.89
N ALA A 33 -15.19 -3.51 8.64
CA ALA A 33 -13.90 -3.22 8.07
C ALA A 33 -13.40 -4.55 7.49
N LEU A 34 -13.30 -4.66 6.15
CA LEU A 34 -12.45 -5.66 5.56
C LEU A 34 -11.13 -5.58 6.35
N PRO A 35 -10.60 -6.69 6.89
CA PRO A 35 -9.31 -6.61 7.55
C PRO A 35 -8.36 -6.01 6.52
N LYS A 36 -7.84 -4.82 6.82
CA LYS A 36 -6.73 -4.25 6.08
C LYS A 36 -5.58 -5.21 6.33
N SER A 37 -5.47 -6.24 5.51
CA SER A 37 -4.32 -7.12 5.54
C SER A 37 -3.21 -6.38 4.82
N ILE A 38 -2.47 -5.58 5.59
CA ILE A 38 -1.26 -4.91 5.11
C ILE A 38 -0.17 -5.97 5.09
N THR A 39 0.55 -6.07 3.97
CA THR A 39 1.75 -6.90 3.92
C THR A 39 2.94 -6.09 4.39
N ILE A 40 3.66 -6.60 5.39
CA ILE A 40 4.90 -5.99 5.90
C ILE A 40 6.10 -6.85 5.49
N ILE A 41 7.22 -6.17 5.21
CA ILE A 41 8.53 -6.77 5.00
C ILE A 41 9.48 -6.21 6.06
N GLU A 42 10.01 -7.08 6.92
CA GLU A 42 11.02 -6.73 7.92
C GLU A 42 12.39 -7.27 7.49
N GLN A 43 13.34 -6.36 7.26
CA GLN A 43 14.73 -6.71 6.92
C GLN A 43 15.65 -6.47 8.13
N SER A 44 16.57 -7.40 8.36
CA SER A 44 17.66 -7.22 9.32
C SER A 44 18.95 -7.86 8.84
N ASN A 45 20.08 -7.31 9.28
CA ASN A 45 21.39 -7.89 9.01
C ASN A 45 21.56 -9.20 9.80
N ILE A 46 22.22 -10.18 9.18
CA ILE A 46 22.67 -11.40 9.83
C ILE A 46 24.19 -11.52 9.68
N VAL A 47 24.82 -12.03 10.73
CA VAL A 47 26.25 -12.36 10.75
C VAL A 47 26.46 -13.85 10.46
N ALA A 48 27.71 -14.23 10.23
CA ALA A 48 28.21 -15.51 9.71
C ALA A 48 27.61 -16.81 10.25
N THR A 49 26.83 -16.81 11.33
CA THR A 49 26.16 -18.01 11.85
C THR A 49 25.11 -18.59 10.91
N ALA A 50 24.36 -17.74 10.20
CA ALA A 50 23.32 -18.19 9.26
C ALA A 50 23.83 -18.35 7.81
N CYS A 51 24.94 -17.72 7.48
CA CYS A 51 25.54 -17.70 6.15
C CYS A 51 26.96 -18.31 6.14
N SER A 52 27.20 -19.24 7.08
CA SER A 52 28.45 -19.97 7.37
C SER A 52 29.69 -19.11 7.65
N THR A 53 30.11 -18.31 6.67
CA THR A 53 31.34 -17.50 6.70
C THR A 53 31.09 -16.06 6.28
N HIS A 54 29.94 -15.75 5.67
CA HIS A 54 29.64 -14.43 5.12
C HIS A 54 28.50 -13.75 5.87
N ALA A 55 28.45 -12.42 5.80
CA ALA A 55 27.27 -11.67 6.23
C ALA A 55 26.13 -11.82 5.21
N GLY A 56 24.94 -11.41 5.62
CA GLY A 56 23.77 -11.40 4.73
C GLY A 56 22.61 -10.64 5.34
N PHE A 57 21.43 -10.86 4.77
CA PHE A 57 20.18 -10.31 5.26
C PHE A 57 19.17 -11.42 5.58
N ARG A 58 18.41 -11.22 6.65
CA ARG A 58 17.17 -11.94 6.89
C ARG A 58 16.02 -11.05 6.47
N VAL A 59 15.13 -11.58 5.65
CA VAL A 59 13.89 -10.93 5.22
C VAL A 59 12.73 -11.73 5.77
N ILE A 60 11.88 -11.10 6.56
CA ILE A 60 10.64 -11.68 7.07
C ILE A 60 9.49 -10.99 6.37
N HIS A 61 8.50 -11.74 5.91
CA HIS A 61 7.26 -11.16 5.39
C HIS A 61 6.04 -11.85 5.99
N GLY A 62 4.95 -11.09 6.05
CA GLY A 62 3.72 -11.51 6.70
C GLY A 62 2.59 -10.52 6.49
N LEU A 63 1.40 -10.94 6.91
CA LEU A 63 0.22 -10.09 6.98
C LEU A 63 0.13 -9.51 8.38
N ASP A 64 0.17 -8.19 8.46
CA ASP A 64 -0.20 -7.44 9.67
C ASP A 64 -1.73 -7.54 9.80
N HIS A 65 -2.17 -8.47 10.66
CA HIS A 65 -3.59 -8.78 10.83
C HIS A 65 -4.25 -7.82 11.82
N ASN A 66 -3.46 -7.21 12.70
CA ASN A 66 -3.94 -6.31 13.74
C ASN A 66 -3.71 -4.82 13.43
N ASP A 67 -3.10 -4.49 12.29
CA ASP A 67 -2.80 -3.14 11.78
C ASP A 67 -1.94 -2.33 12.77
N ASP A 68 -1.00 -3.00 13.46
CA ASP A 68 -0.10 -2.38 14.45
C ASP A 68 1.24 -1.90 13.87
N GLY A 69 1.46 -2.15 12.57
CA GLY A 69 2.63 -1.71 11.81
C GLY A 69 3.88 -2.55 12.05
N LYS A 70 3.76 -3.72 12.69
CA LYS A 70 4.86 -4.67 12.94
C LYS A 70 4.39 -6.09 12.65
N LEU A 71 5.34 -7.02 12.50
CA LEU A 71 5.01 -8.44 12.44
C LEU A 71 5.24 -9.10 13.79
N SER A 72 4.16 -9.49 14.46
CA SER A 72 4.23 -10.39 15.60
C SER A 72 4.66 -11.80 15.17
N PRO A 73 5.12 -12.67 16.09
CA PRO A 73 5.52 -14.04 15.75
C PRO A 73 4.48 -14.87 15.00
N TYR A 74 3.19 -14.58 15.19
CA TYR A 74 2.08 -15.30 14.54
C TYR A 74 1.75 -14.75 13.14
N GLU A 75 2.14 -13.51 12.86
CA GLU A 75 1.91 -12.84 11.58
C GLU A 75 3.02 -13.10 10.57
N ARG A 76 4.19 -13.53 11.04
CA ARG A 76 5.32 -13.92 10.19
C ARG A 76 4.99 -15.20 9.43
N GLN A 77 4.73 -15.07 8.14
CA GLN A 77 4.37 -16.19 7.26
C GLN A 77 5.59 -16.82 6.61
N HIS A 78 6.63 -16.03 6.36
CA HIS A 78 7.84 -16.53 5.72
C HIS A 78 9.10 -15.85 6.25
N THR A 79 10.22 -16.54 6.11
CA THR A 79 11.54 -16.03 6.47
C THR A 79 12.55 -16.51 5.44
N ASP A 80 13.09 -15.56 4.70
CA ASP A 80 14.18 -15.75 3.75
C ASP A 80 15.50 -15.34 4.38
N ILE A 81 16.56 -16.07 4.01
CA ILE A 81 17.94 -15.75 4.33
C ILE A 81 18.68 -15.56 3.01
N VAL A 82 19.20 -14.35 2.80
CA VAL A 82 19.99 -13.99 1.63
C VAL A 82 21.43 -13.81 2.08
N CYS A 83 22.31 -14.70 1.65
CA CYS A 83 23.73 -14.64 1.97
C CYS A 83 24.50 -13.88 0.89
N ASN A 84 25.51 -13.11 1.31
CA ASN A 84 26.46 -12.54 0.35
C ASN A 84 27.23 -13.69 -0.34
N PRO A 85 27.54 -13.54 -1.64
CA PRO A 85 28.36 -14.50 -2.34
C PRO A 85 29.78 -14.54 -1.76
N ASP A 86 30.45 -15.67 -1.95
CA ASP A 86 31.87 -15.78 -1.64
C ASP A 86 32.67 -14.84 -2.55
N PRO A 87 33.50 -13.93 -2.02
CA PRO A 87 34.34 -13.06 -2.84
C PRO A 87 35.30 -13.84 -3.76
N SER A 88 35.64 -15.10 -3.44
CA SER A 88 36.44 -15.97 -4.29
C SER A 88 35.67 -16.56 -5.48
N ARG A 89 34.37 -16.29 -5.59
CA ARG A 89 33.47 -16.72 -6.68
C ARG A 89 32.65 -15.54 -7.23
N ALA A 90 33.17 -14.32 -7.10
CA ALA A 90 32.48 -13.08 -7.49
C ALA A 90 32.14 -13.00 -9.01
N ASP A 91 32.73 -13.89 -9.80
CA ASP A 91 32.50 -14.13 -11.22
C ASP A 91 31.22 -14.93 -11.52
N GLU A 92 30.61 -15.58 -10.52
CA GLU A 92 29.20 -16.01 -10.53
C GLU A 92 28.36 -15.01 -9.71
N ALA A 93 28.29 -13.77 -10.16
CA ALA A 93 27.46 -12.75 -9.53
C ALA A 93 25.99 -13.17 -9.58
N ASN A 94 25.44 -13.67 -8.45
CA ASN A 94 24.00 -13.79 -8.27
C ASN A 94 23.41 -12.39 -8.07
N ALA A 95 23.35 -11.61 -9.15
CA ALA A 95 22.81 -10.27 -9.15
C ALA A 95 21.28 -10.36 -9.04
N VAL A 96 20.73 -10.04 -7.86
CA VAL A 96 19.31 -9.70 -7.76
C VAL A 96 19.14 -8.33 -8.40
N ALA A 97 19.00 -8.32 -9.72
CA ALA A 97 18.69 -7.13 -10.48
C ALA A 97 17.22 -6.77 -10.26
N ILE A 98 16.93 -5.99 -9.22
CA ILE A 98 15.66 -5.25 -9.18
C ILE A 98 15.82 -4.08 -10.14
N LEU A 99 15.61 -4.34 -11.43
CA LEU A 99 15.46 -3.27 -12.42
C LEU A 99 14.06 -2.68 -12.21
N PRO A 100 13.93 -1.41 -11.76
CA PRO A 100 12.66 -0.72 -11.85
C PRO A 100 12.41 -0.47 -13.35
N ASN A 101 11.66 -1.37 -13.99
CA ASN A 101 11.26 -1.30 -15.39
C ASN A 101 12.40 -1.37 -16.43
N ALA A 102 12.92 -2.57 -16.68
CA ALA A 102 13.55 -2.83 -17.96
C ALA A 102 12.44 -2.99 -19.03
N ARG A 103 12.16 -1.94 -19.81
CA ARG A 103 11.45 -2.10 -21.09
C ARG A 103 12.45 -2.73 -22.07
N PRO A 104 12.22 -3.96 -22.59
CA PRO A 104 13.20 -4.65 -23.41
C PRO A 104 13.09 -4.26 -24.90
N ASP A 105 12.78 -2.99 -25.19
CA ASP A 105 12.67 -2.50 -26.57
C ASP A 105 13.25 -1.09 -26.65
N LEU A 106 14.55 -0.99 -26.89
CA LEU A 106 15.19 0.05 -27.69
C LEU A 106 16.63 -0.40 -27.96
N GLN A 107 16.82 -0.86 -29.20
CA GLN A 107 18.11 -1.16 -29.82
C GLN A 107 18.96 0.10 -29.93
#